data_AF-Q0PC84-F1
#
_entry.id   AF-Q0PC84-F1
#
_cell.length_a   1.000
_cell.length_b   1.000
_cell.length_c   1.000
_cell.angle_alpha   90.00
_cell.angle_beta   90.00
_cell.angle_gamma   90.00
#
_symmetry.space_group_name_H-M   'P 1'
#
loop_
_entity.id
_entity.type
_entity.pdbx_description
1 polymer ?
#
loop_
_entity_poly.entity_id
_entity_poly.type
_entity_poly.pdbx_seq_one_letter_code
_entity_poly.pdbx_strand_id
1 'polypeptide(L)'
;MISSSDWNLNTTATTSGTTSSGSTSGTTRTDSSSSSGIVSNPNATLDKDAFLKLLLIELQHQDPTDPMDSDKMLTQTSQLSALEMQQNTNTTMQKMVETMQKLSDSFSTSMSTSALGAIGKMATVSDNKIKLTGADELIALKMYLPEDSDENGVTLEIYDSNNKLVFSEKSDAKSISQGLFTMEWPGRNNDGVYAGDGEYTVKMVYNNKNGEKITANYGTYPIEGVVFKDGVAYAKMAGQEVPFDAIQEITDYKLGSSSSTGGSGSSGDSSGGSSDGDSSGSGSTEDGDKEEKA
;
A
#
# COMPACT_ATOMS: atom_id res chain seq x y z
N MET A 1 34.21 -10.84 -32.30
CA MET A 1 35.26 -9.82 -32.08
C MET A 1 34.61 -8.58 -31.49
N ILE A 2 35.10 -8.14 -30.31
CA ILE A 2 34.90 -6.85 -29.59
C ILE A 2 33.42 -6.54 -29.21
N SER A 3 32.89 -6.64 -27.97
CA SER A 3 33.34 -6.43 -26.56
C SER A 3 33.86 -5.04 -26.23
N SER A 4 33.15 -4.33 -25.34
CA SER A 4 33.59 -3.41 -24.26
C SER A 4 32.52 -2.32 -24.01
N SER A 5 32.16 -1.85 -22.82
CA SER A 5 32.50 -2.21 -21.43
C SER A 5 31.53 -1.47 -20.50
N ASP A 6 31.19 -2.11 -19.39
CA ASP A 6 30.49 -1.56 -18.23
C ASP A 6 31.24 -0.41 -17.54
N TRP A 7 30.48 0.50 -16.91
CA TRP A 7 30.98 1.40 -15.86
C TRP A 7 30.08 1.28 -14.62
N ASN A 8 30.54 0.46 -13.66
CA ASN A 8 30.06 0.39 -12.29
C ASN A 8 31.24 0.75 -11.37
N LEU A 9 31.07 1.77 -10.52
CA LEU A 9 31.95 2.04 -9.39
C LEU A 9 31.10 2.32 -8.15
N ASN A 10 30.87 1.26 -7.38
CA ASN A 10 30.66 1.29 -5.94
C ASN A 10 31.99 1.63 -5.24
N THR A 11 32.02 2.58 -4.30
CA THR A 11 32.86 2.52 -3.08
C THR A 11 32.37 3.53 -2.02
N THR A 12 31.77 2.95 -0.99
CA THR A 12 31.56 3.34 0.41
C THR A 12 32.53 4.36 1.03
N ALA A 13 32.00 5.32 1.82
CA ALA A 13 32.45 5.61 3.20
C ALA A 13 31.58 6.69 3.89
N THR A 14 30.79 6.21 4.86
CA THR A 14 30.30 6.85 6.08
C THR A 14 31.29 7.85 6.71
N THR A 15 30.85 8.99 7.28
CA THR A 15 30.77 9.25 8.75
C THR A 15 30.35 10.70 9.06
N SER A 16 29.51 10.80 10.09
CA SER A 16 28.83 11.92 10.76
C SER A 16 29.66 13.16 11.13
N GLY A 17 29.01 14.32 11.08
CA GLY A 17 29.52 15.60 11.61
C GLY A 17 29.17 15.84 13.08
N THR A 18 30.15 16.40 13.80
CA THR A 18 30.10 16.88 15.19
C THR A 18 30.07 18.41 15.22
N THR A 19 29.31 19.01 16.14
CA THR A 19 29.33 20.47 16.40
C THR A 19 30.07 20.84 17.69
N SER A 20 31.10 21.68 17.50
CA SER A 20 31.50 22.89 18.25
C SER A 20 31.85 22.83 19.75
N SER A 21 33.09 23.22 20.07
CA SER A 21 33.42 24.44 20.86
C SER A 21 34.93 24.64 21.06
N GLY A 22 35.42 25.89 20.96
CA GLY A 22 36.53 26.38 21.80
C GLY A 22 37.94 26.59 21.20
N SER A 23 38.19 27.85 20.77
CA SER A 23 39.36 28.70 21.09
C SER A 23 40.82 28.39 20.67
N THR A 24 41.50 29.50 20.32
CA THR A 24 42.93 29.88 20.47
C THR A 24 43.99 29.59 19.38
N SER A 25 44.44 30.70 18.77
CA SER A 25 45.79 31.12 18.30
C SER A 25 46.81 30.11 17.76
N GLY A 26 47.30 30.37 16.54
CA GLY A 26 48.64 29.94 16.12
C GLY A 26 48.87 29.82 14.60
N THR A 27 49.45 30.86 14.01
CA THR A 27 50.53 30.84 12.98
C THR A 27 50.50 29.76 11.88
N THR A 28 50.19 30.24 10.67
CA THR A 28 50.88 30.02 9.38
C THR A 28 51.20 28.57 8.97
N ARG A 29 50.46 28.07 7.97
CA ARG A 29 50.99 27.25 6.87
C ARG A 29 50.03 27.21 5.70
N THR A 30 50.41 27.94 4.65
CA THR A 30 49.86 27.89 3.29
C THR A 30 50.05 26.49 2.72
N ASP A 31 48.97 25.82 2.36
CA ASP A 31 49.02 24.71 1.41
C ASP A 31 47.92 24.86 0.35
N SER A 32 48.38 25.40 -0.76
CA SER A 32 47.91 25.26 -2.14
C SER A 32 47.20 23.92 -2.43
N SER A 33 45.89 23.96 -2.59
CA SER A 33 45.18 23.04 -3.48
C SER A 33 44.05 23.78 -4.21
N SER A 34 44.18 23.75 -5.53
CA SER A 34 43.38 24.40 -6.56
C SER A 34 41.87 24.44 -6.28
N SER A 35 41.40 25.63 -5.91
CA SER A 35 40.03 26.07 -6.15
C SER A 35 39.83 26.20 -7.67
N SER A 36 39.15 25.22 -8.26
CA SER A 36 38.52 25.41 -9.57
C SER A 36 37.45 26.49 -9.40
N GLY A 37 37.81 27.71 -9.79
CA GLY A 37 36.99 28.91 -9.72
C GLY A 37 35.78 28.85 -10.65
N ILE A 38 34.78 28.05 -10.31
CA ILE A 38 33.43 28.22 -10.83
C ILE A 38 32.78 29.33 -10.00
N VAL A 39 33.03 30.57 -10.41
CA VAL A 39 32.16 31.70 -10.08
C VAL A 39 30.80 31.42 -10.71
N SER A 40 29.90 30.85 -9.93
CA SER A 40 28.48 30.81 -10.27
C SER A 40 27.98 32.26 -10.27
N ASN A 41 27.75 32.83 -11.46
CA ASN A 41 27.03 34.09 -11.63
C ASN A 41 25.55 33.77 -11.90
N PRO A 42 24.68 33.70 -10.87
CA PRO A 42 23.25 33.42 -11.05
C PRO A 42 22.51 34.53 -11.81
N ASN A 43 23.18 35.64 -12.16
CA ASN A 43 22.68 36.72 -13.00
C ASN A 43 23.23 36.68 -14.45
N ALA A 44 23.95 35.63 -14.85
CA ALA A 44 24.41 35.44 -16.23
C ALA A 44 23.30 34.95 -17.18
N THR A 45 22.03 35.17 -16.84
CA THR A 45 20.88 34.84 -17.70
C THR A 45 20.85 35.83 -18.86
N LEU A 46 21.75 35.65 -19.83
CA LEU A 46 21.97 36.51 -20.99
C LEU A 46 21.82 38.01 -20.71
N ASP A 47 22.95 38.71 -20.60
CA ASP A 47 23.00 40.13 -20.90
C ASP A 47 22.83 40.33 -22.43
N LYS A 48 21.75 39.78 -23.01
CA LYS A 48 21.32 40.04 -24.39
C LYS A 48 21.30 41.54 -24.62
N ASP A 49 20.93 42.31 -23.61
CA ASP A 49 20.92 43.76 -23.67
C ASP A 49 22.32 44.37 -23.69
N ALA A 50 23.30 43.88 -22.91
CA ALA A 50 24.68 44.35 -23.08
C ALA A 50 25.36 43.81 -24.34
N PHE A 51 25.04 42.59 -24.80
CA PHE A 51 25.51 42.10 -26.10
C PHE A 51 24.92 42.93 -27.23
N LEU A 52 23.62 43.25 -27.19
CA LEU A 52 22.98 44.15 -28.17
C LEU A 52 23.53 45.58 -28.07
N LYS A 53 23.87 46.09 -26.88
CA LYS A 53 24.56 47.37 -26.72
C LYS A 53 25.98 47.34 -27.28
N LEU A 54 26.74 46.27 -27.04
CA LEU A 54 28.08 46.12 -27.57
C LEU A 54 28.05 45.96 -29.09
N LEU A 55 27.12 45.17 -29.62
CA LEU A 55 26.85 45.01 -31.06
C LEU A 55 26.44 46.34 -31.71
N LEU A 56 25.62 47.15 -31.02
CA LEU A 56 25.21 48.48 -31.49
C LEU A 56 26.39 49.47 -31.47
N ILE A 57 27.25 49.41 -30.45
CA ILE A 57 28.45 50.25 -30.34
C ILE A 57 29.48 49.89 -31.42
N GLU A 58 29.68 48.59 -31.68
CA GLU A 58 30.49 48.10 -32.80
C GLU A 58 29.92 48.59 -34.13
N LEU A 59 28.62 48.37 -34.42
CA LEU A 59 27.98 48.88 -35.64
C LEU A 59 28.07 50.40 -35.84
N GLN A 60 28.15 51.18 -34.76
CA GLN A 60 28.37 52.63 -34.82
C GLN A 60 29.83 53.03 -35.10
N HIS A 61 30.79 52.17 -34.79
CA HIS A 61 32.23 52.43 -34.92
C HIS A 61 32.93 51.55 -35.98
N GLN A 62 32.19 50.74 -36.74
CA GLN A 62 32.75 49.95 -37.83
C GLN A 62 33.20 50.86 -38.97
N ASP A 63 34.49 50.79 -39.29
CA ASP A 63 35.06 51.32 -40.53
C ASP A 63 34.42 50.55 -41.69
N PRO A 64 33.75 51.21 -42.66
CA PRO A 64 32.99 50.58 -43.73
C PRO A 64 33.78 49.66 -44.68
N THR A 65 35.07 49.41 -44.42
CA THR A 65 35.95 48.60 -45.27
C THR A 65 36.26 47.18 -44.78
N ASP A 66 35.83 46.75 -43.58
CA ASP A 66 36.06 45.35 -43.14
C ASP A 66 35.01 44.79 -42.12
N PRO A 67 33.81 44.36 -42.58
CA PRO A 67 32.71 43.93 -41.72
C PRO A 67 32.88 42.57 -41.01
N MET A 68 34.05 41.91 -41.06
CA MET A 68 34.20 40.50 -40.66
C MET A 68 34.10 40.20 -39.15
N ASP A 69 34.41 41.15 -38.26
CA ASP A 69 34.50 40.84 -36.82
C ASP A 69 33.12 40.67 -36.15
N SER A 70 32.13 41.43 -36.63
CA SER A 70 30.75 41.40 -36.09
C SER A 70 30.07 40.03 -36.30
N ASP A 71 30.24 39.41 -37.47
CA ASP A 71 29.65 38.10 -37.80
C ASP A 71 30.25 36.97 -36.96
N LYS A 72 31.56 37.02 -36.72
CA LYS A 72 32.28 36.03 -35.91
C LYS A 72 31.86 36.12 -34.44
N MET A 73 31.76 37.33 -33.89
CA MET A 73 31.29 37.55 -32.52
C MET A 73 29.84 37.07 -32.36
N LEU A 74 28.95 37.39 -33.32
CA LEU A 74 27.57 36.93 -33.32
C LEU A 74 27.46 35.40 -33.39
N THR A 75 28.31 34.75 -34.19
CA THR A 75 28.39 33.30 -34.27
C THR A 75 28.84 32.68 -32.94
N GLN A 76 29.88 33.24 -32.30
CA GLN A 76 30.35 32.77 -31.00
C GLN A 76 29.31 32.96 -29.91
N THR A 77 28.64 34.12 -29.86
CA THR A 77 27.54 34.37 -28.91
C THR A 77 26.36 33.43 -29.16
N SER A 78 26.03 33.13 -30.42
CA SER A 78 25.00 32.16 -30.77
C SER A 78 25.35 30.75 -30.29
N GLN A 79 26.60 30.32 -30.48
CA GLN A 79 27.11 29.03 -29.98
C GLN A 79 27.08 28.95 -28.45
N LEU A 80 27.50 30.02 -27.76
CA LEU A 80 27.43 30.11 -26.30
C LEU A 80 25.97 30.11 -25.80
N SER A 81 25.08 30.84 -26.48
CA SER A 81 23.64 30.87 -26.17
C SER A 81 23.00 29.49 -26.34
N ALA A 82 23.43 28.71 -27.35
CA ALA A 82 22.97 27.35 -27.55
C ALA A 82 23.46 26.40 -26.44
N LEU A 83 24.72 26.51 -26.01
CA LEU A 83 25.26 25.74 -24.87
C LEU A 83 24.56 26.11 -23.56
N GLU A 84 24.30 27.39 -23.33
CA GLU A 84 23.56 27.85 -22.15
C GLU A 84 22.12 27.33 -22.18
N MET A 85 21.44 27.36 -23.33
CA MET A 85 20.11 26.78 -23.49
C MET A 85 20.12 25.26 -23.21
N GLN A 86 21.15 24.55 -23.65
CA GLN A 86 21.33 23.12 -23.35
C GLN A 86 21.57 22.89 -21.86
N GLN A 87 22.40 23.71 -21.20
CA GLN A 87 22.61 23.64 -19.75
C GLN A 87 21.33 23.93 -18.97
N ASN A 88 20.59 24.98 -19.34
CA ASN A 88 19.31 25.34 -18.73
C ASN A 88 18.27 24.24 -18.91
N THR A 89 18.26 23.59 -20.08
CA THR A 89 17.41 22.42 -20.34
C THR A 89 17.80 21.25 -19.45
N ASN A 90 19.08 20.92 -19.34
CA ASN A 90 19.58 19.86 -18.46
C ASN A 90 19.23 20.14 -16.99
N THR A 91 19.40 21.37 -16.51
CA THR A 91 19.01 21.78 -15.16
C THR A 91 17.50 21.68 -14.94
N THR A 92 16.69 22.03 -15.94
CA THR A 92 15.23 21.88 -15.87
C THR A 92 14.83 20.42 -15.81
N MET A 93 15.50 19.54 -16.58
CA MET A 93 15.27 18.09 -16.54
C MET A 93 15.67 17.48 -15.19
N GLN A 94 16.79 17.90 -14.61
CA GLN A 94 17.18 17.48 -13.25
C GLN A 94 16.14 17.89 -12.21
N LYS A 95 15.68 19.15 -12.24
CA LYS A 95 14.60 19.64 -11.38
C LYS A 95 13.29 18.88 -11.58
N MET A 96 12.99 18.46 -12.81
CA MET A 96 11.82 17.64 -13.12
C MET A 96 11.92 16.25 -12.48
N VAL A 97 13.09 15.59 -12.58
CA VAL A 97 13.33 14.29 -11.92
C VAL A 97 13.22 14.43 -10.39
N GLU A 98 13.80 15.47 -9.81
CA GLU A 98 13.65 15.75 -8.37
C GLU A 98 12.20 16.00 -7.96
N THR A 99 11.42 16.71 -8.78
CA THR A 99 10.00 16.96 -8.52
C THR A 99 9.18 15.67 -8.61
N MET A 100 9.48 14.80 -9.58
CA MET A 100 8.86 13.48 -9.72
C MET A 100 9.19 12.57 -8.54
N GLN A 101 10.43 12.60 -8.03
CA GLN A 101 10.80 11.86 -6.82
C GLN A 101 9.99 12.36 -5.61
N LYS A 102 9.92 13.67 -5.39
CA LYS A 102 9.11 14.24 -4.29
C LYS A 102 7.62 13.92 -4.42
N LEU A 103 7.10 13.86 -5.65
CA LEU A 103 5.72 13.46 -5.90
C LEU A 103 5.50 11.98 -5.56
N SER A 104 6.45 11.11 -5.93
CA SER A 104 6.44 9.68 -5.53
C SER A 104 6.46 9.52 -4.01
N ASP A 105 7.33 10.26 -3.31
CA ASP A 105 7.42 10.22 -1.85
C ASP A 105 6.11 10.71 -1.19
N SER A 106 5.52 11.77 -1.75
CA SER A 106 4.23 12.32 -1.29
C SER A 106 3.08 11.34 -1.53
N PHE A 107 3.06 10.68 -2.69
CA PHE A 107 2.07 9.66 -3.02
C PHE A 107 2.20 8.45 -2.09
N SER A 108 3.43 7.97 -1.84
CA SER A 108 3.70 6.90 -0.87
C SER A 108 3.19 7.27 0.52
N THR A 109 3.45 8.49 0.98
CA THR A 109 2.98 8.98 2.29
C THR A 109 1.45 9.03 2.36
N SER A 110 0.78 9.49 1.30
CA SER A 110 -0.68 9.53 1.22
C SER A 110 -1.29 8.13 1.26
N MET A 111 -0.78 7.20 0.44
CA MET A 111 -1.21 5.79 0.44
C MET A 111 -0.99 5.15 1.81
N SER A 112 0.11 5.49 2.46
CA SER A 112 0.43 4.99 3.80
C SER A 112 -0.50 5.51 4.90
N THR A 113 -1.17 6.65 4.69
CA THR A 113 -2.22 7.12 5.61
C THR A 113 -3.50 6.29 5.44
N SER A 114 -3.84 5.93 4.20
CA SER A 114 -4.95 5.00 3.93
C SER A 114 -4.70 3.60 4.52
N ALA A 115 -3.45 3.16 4.59
CA ALA A 115 -3.05 1.90 5.22
C ALA A 115 -3.45 1.81 6.71
N LEU A 116 -3.55 2.93 7.42
CA LEU A 116 -3.99 2.93 8.84
C LEU A 116 -5.44 2.44 8.99
N GLY A 117 -6.30 2.69 7.98
CA GLY A 117 -7.67 2.19 7.97
C GLY A 117 -7.79 0.68 7.74
N ALA A 118 -6.70 0.02 7.33
CA ALA A 118 -6.63 -1.41 7.14
C ALA A 118 -6.31 -2.16 8.44
N ILE A 119 -5.86 -1.48 9.49
CA ILE A 119 -5.58 -2.12 10.79
C ILE A 119 -6.88 -2.70 11.36
N GLY A 120 -6.82 -3.97 11.80
CA GLY A 120 -7.97 -4.74 12.26
C GLY A 120 -8.83 -5.35 11.14
N LYS A 121 -8.51 -5.10 9.87
CA LYS A 121 -9.11 -5.80 8.72
C LYS A 121 -8.36 -7.11 8.45
N MET A 122 -9.00 -8.02 7.74
CA MET A 122 -8.34 -9.20 7.19
C MET A 122 -7.68 -8.83 5.86
N ALA A 123 -6.48 -9.32 5.62
CA ALA A 123 -5.74 -9.15 4.38
C ALA A 123 -5.33 -10.51 3.81
N THR A 124 -5.52 -10.67 2.50
CA THR A 124 -5.10 -11.85 1.74
C THR A 124 -3.90 -11.47 0.88
N VAL A 125 -2.76 -12.13 1.07
CA VAL A 125 -1.58 -11.91 0.24
C VAL A 125 -1.76 -12.52 -1.16
N SER A 126 -1.08 -11.95 -2.15
CA SER A 126 -1.08 -12.45 -3.54
C SER A 126 -0.40 -13.81 -3.66
N ASP A 127 0.66 -14.06 -2.89
CA ASP A 127 1.35 -15.36 -2.82
C ASP A 127 0.74 -16.24 -1.71
N ASN A 128 -0.50 -16.68 -1.94
CA ASN A 128 -1.26 -17.50 -0.99
C ASN A 128 -1.19 -19.01 -1.28
N LYS A 129 -0.14 -19.45 -1.99
CA LYS A 129 0.11 -20.86 -2.31
C LYS A 129 1.39 -21.32 -1.61
N ILE A 130 1.46 -22.63 -1.36
CA ILE A 130 2.63 -23.30 -0.81
C ILE A 130 3.38 -23.96 -1.95
N LYS A 131 4.70 -23.77 -1.99
CA LYS A 131 5.60 -24.45 -2.92
C LYS A 131 6.16 -25.69 -2.25
N LEU A 132 5.98 -26.85 -2.86
CA LEU A 132 6.63 -28.09 -2.46
C LEU A 132 7.74 -28.39 -3.46
N THR A 133 8.96 -28.62 -2.97
CA THR A 133 10.16 -28.76 -3.81
C THR A 133 10.94 -30.05 -3.58
N GLY A 134 10.52 -30.89 -2.62
CA GLY A 134 11.16 -32.16 -2.36
C GLY A 134 10.28 -33.13 -1.56
N ALA A 135 10.59 -34.42 -1.67
CA ALA A 135 9.79 -35.51 -1.10
C ALA A 135 9.87 -35.67 0.43
N ASP A 136 10.84 -35.01 1.05
CA ASP A 136 11.09 -35.07 2.50
C ASP A 136 10.93 -33.69 3.16
N GLU A 137 10.24 -32.77 2.49
CA GLU A 137 9.94 -31.44 3.00
C GLU A 137 8.70 -31.49 3.92
N LEU A 138 8.90 -31.19 5.21
CA LEU A 138 7.81 -31.00 6.18
C LEU A 138 7.48 -29.51 6.27
N ILE A 139 6.28 -29.13 5.82
CA ILE A 139 5.90 -27.73 5.67
C ILE A 139 5.00 -27.32 6.84
N ALA A 140 5.44 -26.33 7.62
CA ALA A 140 4.63 -25.73 8.68
C ALA A 140 3.65 -24.68 8.11
N LEU A 141 2.37 -24.96 8.24
CA LEU A 141 1.25 -24.18 7.72
C LEU A 141 0.63 -23.36 8.84
N LYS A 142 1.11 -22.12 9.00
CA LYS A 142 0.47 -21.14 9.87
C LYS A 142 -0.81 -20.64 9.19
N MET A 143 -1.94 -20.75 9.87
CA MET A 143 -3.27 -20.34 9.43
C MET A 143 -3.87 -19.40 10.47
N TYR A 144 -4.86 -18.61 10.08
CA TYR A 144 -5.64 -17.81 11.02
C TYR A 144 -7.11 -18.26 11.02
N LEU A 145 -7.62 -18.62 12.18
CA LEU A 145 -9.04 -18.94 12.39
C LEU A 145 -9.75 -17.68 12.85
N PRO A 146 -10.70 -17.13 12.07
CA PRO A 146 -11.41 -15.91 12.47
C PRO A 146 -12.38 -16.11 13.63
N GLU A 147 -12.79 -17.35 13.91
CA GLU A 147 -13.72 -17.71 14.96
C GLU A 147 -13.32 -19.04 15.63
N ASP A 148 -13.77 -19.25 16.86
CA ASP A 148 -13.57 -20.52 17.56
C ASP A 148 -14.28 -21.66 16.82
N SER A 149 -13.60 -22.81 16.71
CA SER A 149 -14.22 -24.05 16.24
C SER A 149 -15.15 -24.67 17.30
N ASP A 150 -16.09 -25.49 16.83
CA ASP A 150 -16.93 -26.35 17.65
C ASP A 150 -16.13 -27.52 18.26
N GLU A 151 -16.80 -28.48 18.88
CA GLU A 151 -16.15 -29.65 19.48
C GLU A 151 -15.58 -30.66 18.48
N ASN A 152 -15.80 -30.45 17.17
CA ASN A 152 -15.27 -31.28 16.10
C ASN A 152 -13.88 -30.83 15.63
N GLY A 153 -13.35 -29.70 16.11
CA GLY A 153 -12.03 -29.20 15.71
C GLY A 153 -11.98 -28.72 14.26
N VAL A 154 -10.81 -28.79 13.64
CA VAL A 154 -10.58 -28.27 12.27
C VAL A 154 -10.04 -29.33 11.34
N THR A 155 -10.25 -29.15 10.04
CA THR A 155 -9.70 -30.03 8.99
C THR A 155 -8.84 -29.23 8.04
N LEU A 156 -7.56 -29.58 7.96
CA LEU A 156 -6.63 -29.10 6.94
C LEU A 156 -6.97 -29.79 5.62
N GLU A 157 -7.04 -29.02 4.55
CA GLU A 157 -7.25 -29.50 3.18
C GLU A 157 -6.23 -28.86 2.24
N ILE A 158 -5.58 -29.68 1.41
CA ILE A 158 -4.55 -29.24 0.46
C ILE A 158 -4.92 -29.70 -0.93
N TYR A 159 -4.89 -28.75 -1.86
CA TYR A 159 -5.32 -28.90 -3.24
C TYR A 159 -4.17 -28.62 -4.20
N ASP A 160 -4.10 -29.38 -5.29
CA ASP A 160 -3.15 -29.12 -6.38
C ASP A 160 -3.59 -27.94 -7.28
N SER A 161 -2.79 -27.65 -8.30
CA SER A 161 -3.07 -26.60 -9.30
C SER A 161 -4.34 -26.83 -10.13
N ASN A 162 -4.86 -28.06 -10.17
CA ASN A 162 -6.11 -28.41 -10.84
C ASN A 162 -7.32 -28.39 -9.87
N ASN A 163 -7.15 -27.89 -8.64
CA ASN A 163 -8.13 -27.90 -7.56
C ASN A 163 -8.56 -29.31 -7.13
N LYS A 164 -7.72 -30.33 -7.32
CA LYS A 164 -7.97 -31.68 -6.80
C LYS A 164 -7.46 -31.78 -5.37
N LEU A 165 -8.27 -32.35 -4.48
CA LEU A 165 -7.85 -32.66 -3.11
C LEU A 165 -6.71 -33.69 -3.13
N VAL A 166 -5.60 -33.35 -2.50
CA VAL A 166 -4.37 -34.16 -2.38
C VAL A 166 -4.20 -34.68 -0.97
N PHE A 167 -4.41 -33.83 0.04
CA PHE A 167 -4.23 -34.19 1.44
C PHE A 167 -5.35 -33.59 2.29
N SER A 168 -5.84 -34.37 3.25
CA SER A 168 -6.79 -33.92 4.28
C SER A 168 -6.42 -34.50 5.63
N GLU A 169 -6.36 -33.66 6.65
CA GLU A 169 -6.05 -34.10 8.02
C GLU A 169 -6.90 -33.33 9.02
N LYS A 170 -7.49 -34.06 9.96
CA LYS A 170 -8.26 -33.49 11.05
C LYS A 170 -7.35 -33.21 12.24
N SER A 171 -7.54 -32.10 12.93
CA SER A 171 -6.80 -31.79 14.14
C SER A 171 -7.06 -32.81 15.25
N ASP A 172 -6.02 -33.16 16.01
CA ASP A 172 -6.15 -33.97 17.23
C ASP A 172 -6.93 -33.25 18.34
N ALA A 173 -6.75 -31.93 18.40
CA ALA A 173 -7.51 -31.08 19.30
C ALA A 173 -8.97 -31.03 18.84
N LYS A 174 -9.87 -31.02 19.84
CA LYS A 174 -11.29 -30.69 19.65
C LYS A 174 -11.41 -29.20 19.39
N SER A 175 -12.18 -28.48 20.19
CA SER A 175 -12.35 -27.03 20.07
C SER A 175 -11.00 -26.31 20.12
N ILE A 176 -10.65 -25.72 18.98
CA ILE A 176 -9.54 -24.80 18.77
C ILE A 176 -10.12 -23.38 18.76
N SER A 177 -9.53 -22.51 19.58
CA SER A 177 -9.91 -21.09 19.64
C SER A 177 -9.49 -20.34 18.38
N GLN A 178 -10.14 -19.22 18.10
CA GLN A 178 -9.74 -18.26 17.08
C GLN A 178 -8.28 -17.80 17.27
N GLY A 179 -7.66 -17.36 16.18
CA GLY A 179 -6.28 -16.88 16.17
C GLY A 179 -5.37 -17.71 15.28
N LEU A 180 -4.06 -17.55 15.49
CA LEU A 180 -3.06 -18.29 14.73
C LEU A 180 -3.03 -19.75 15.16
N PHE A 181 -3.11 -20.65 14.18
CA PHE A 181 -3.04 -22.09 14.36
C PHE A 181 -2.08 -22.67 13.33
N THR A 182 -1.21 -23.59 13.74
CA THR A 182 -0.23 -24.21 12.84
C THR A 182 -0.52 -25.69 12.73
N MET A 183 -0.55 -26.21 11.50
CA MET A 183 -0.50 -27.64 11.20
C MET A 183 0.70 -27.90 10.29
N GLU A 184 1.13 -29.15 10.19
CA GLU A 184 2.22 -29.55 9.33
C GLU A 184 1.70 -30.39 8.17
N TRP A 185 2.30 -30.24 7.00
CA TRP A 185 2.03 -31.10 5.86
C TRP A 185 3.33 -31.79 5.41
N PRO A 186 3.37 -33.14 5.40
CA PRO A 186 4.57 -33.89 5.03
C PRO A 186 4.85 -33.94 3.51
N GLY A 187 4.23 -33.07 2.70
CA GLY A 187 4.39 -33.07 1.24
C GLY A 187 3.84 -34.32 0.54
N ARG A 188 2.94 -35.05 1.20
CA ARG A 188 2.39 -36.34 0.74
C ARG A 188 0.87 -36.31 0.73
N ASN A 189 0.27 -37.19 -0.05
CA ASN A 189 -1.17 -37.45 0.01
C ASN A 189 -1.53 -38.35 1.19
N ASN A 190 -2.83 -38.60 1.40
CA ASN A 190 -3.30 -39.48 2.49
C ASN A 190 -2.90 -40.96 2.35
N ASP A 191 -2.42 -41.39 1.18
CA ASP A 191 -1.89 -42.75 0.93
C ASP A 191 -0.37 -42.84 1.21
N GLY A 192 0.27 -41.74 1.63
CA GLY A 192 1.71 -41.65 1.90
C GLY A 192 2.58 -41.46 0.64
N VAL A 193 1.96 -41.28 -0.53
CA VAL A 193 2.65 -41.04 -1.80
C VAL A 193 3.05 -39.56 -1.88
N TYR A 194 4.26 -39.31 -2.40
CA TYR A 194 4.73 -37.95 -2.65
C TYR A 194 3.77 -37.20 -3.57
N ALA A 195 3.39 -35.97 -3.19
CA ALA A 195 2.42 -35.18 -3.94
C ALA A 195 2.98 -34.67 -5.29
N GLY A 196 4.30 -34.51 -5.38
CA GLY A 196 4.98 -33.97 -6.57
C GLY A 196 5.34 -32.49 -6.40
N ASP A 197 6.41 -32.07 -7.06
CA ASP A 197 6.85 -30.66 -7.03
C ASP A 197 5.76 -29.77 -7.63
N GLY A 198 5.46 -28.64 -6.98
CA GLY A 198 4.44 -27.72 -7.47
C GLY A 198 3.91 -26.75 -6.43
N GLU A 199 2.89 -25.99 -6.85
CA GLU A 199 2.17 -25.07 -5.98
C GLU A 199 0.84 -25.67 -5.52
N TYR A 200 0.57 -25.51 -4.23
CA TYR A 200 -0.59 -26.08 -3.56
C TYR A 200 -1.41 -25.00 -2.86
N THR A 201 -2.72 -25.12 -2.93
CA THR A 201 -3.65 -24.26 -2.19
C THR A 201 -4.05 -24.94 -0.89
N VAL A 202 -3.93 -24.20 0.22
CA VAL A 202 -4.19 -24.70 1.57
C VAL A 202 -5.42 -24.02 2.15
N LYS A 203 -6.32 -24.83 2.70
CA LYS A 203 -7.54 -24.40 3.39
C LYS A 203 -7.65 -25.08 4.74
N MET A 204 -8.28 -24.38 5.68
CA MET A 204 -8.71 -24.93 6.95
C MET A 204 -10.23 -24.83 7.04
N VAL A 205 -10.92 -25.95 7.17
CA VAL A 205 -12.38 -26.05 7.17
C VAL A 205 -12.86 -26.53 8.54
N TYR A 206 -13.87 -25.86 9.09
CA TYR A 206 -14.43 -26.20 10.40
C TYR A 206 -15.83 -25.60 10.56
N ASN A 207 -16.55 -26.00 11.61
CA ASN A 207 -17.77 -25.31 12.02
C ASN A 207 -17.48 -24.43 13.23
N ASN A 208 -18.02 -23.21 13.27
CA ASN A 208 -17.98 -22.41 14.48
C ASN A 208 -18.96 -22.95 15.54
N LYS A 209 -18.94 -22.35 16.74
CA LYS A 209 -19.84 -22.71 17.84
C LYS A 209 -21.34 -22.52 17.53
N ASN A 210 -21.68 -21.77 16.47
CA ASN A 210 -23.05 -21.57 16.00
C ASN A 210 -23.47 -22.61 14.94
N GLY A 211 -22.58 -23.53 14.56
CA GLY A 211 -22.82 -24.54 13.52
C GLY A 211 -22.64 -24.03 12.09
N GLU A 212 -22.13 -22.82 11.89
CA GLU A 212 -21.80 -22.27 10.58
C GLU A 212 -20.47 -22.83 10.09
N LYS A 213 -20.42 -23.27 8.82
CA LYS A 213 -19.19 -23.74 8.18
C LYS A 213 -18.29 -22.58 7.81
N ILE A 214 -17.10 -22.54 8.37
CA ILE A 214 -16.05 -21.56 8.12
C ILE A 214 -14.96 -22.20 7.24
N THR A 215 -14.37 -21.40 6.36
CA THR A 215 -13.18 -21.76 5.58
C THR A 215 -12.14 -20.66 5.70
N ALA A 216 -11.03 -20.95 6.36
CA ALA A 216 -9.88 -20.07 6.43
C ALA A 216 -8.86 -20.46 5.36
N ASN A 217 -8.41 -19.49 4.55
CA ASN A 217 -7.44 -19.71 3.49
C ASN A 217 -6.04 -19.35 3.97
N TYR A 218 -5.03 -20.09 3.49
CA TYR A 218 -3.64 -19.71 3.72
C TYR A 218 -3.36 -18.33 3.11
N GLY A 219 -2.45 -17.58 3.72
CA GLY A 219 -2.16 -16.21 3.27
C GLY A 219 -3.18 -15.15 3.70
N THR A 220 -4.24 -15.53 4.44
CA THR A 220 -5.28 -14.60 4.92
C THR A 220 -5.14 -14.38 6.42
N TYR A 221 -4.84 -13.15 6.86
CA TYR A 221 -4.54 -12.82 8.26
C TYR A 221 -5.04 -11.43 8.63
N PRO A 222 -5.32 -11.15 9.92
CA PRO A 222 -5.61 -9.79 10.35
C PRO A 222 -4.35 -8.91 10.23
N ILE A 223 -4.56 -7.65 9.84
CA ILE A 223 -3.53 -6.61 9.93
C ILE A 223 -3.48 -6.13 11.38
N GLU A 224 -2.43 -6.51 12.09
CA GLU A 224 -2.18 -6.17 13.50
C GLU A 224 -1.63 -4.74 13.65
N GLY A 225 -1.05 -4.19 12.59
CA GLY A 225 -0.49 -2.84 12.58
C GLY A 225 0.16 -2.50 11.24
N VAL A 226 0.75 -1.30 11.18
CA VAL A 226 1.50 -0.82 10.01
C VAL A 226 2.88 -0.36 10.46
N VAL A 227 3.91 -0.78 9.74
CA VAL A 227 5.31 -0.38 9.93
C VAL A 227 5.76 0.39 8.70
N PHE A 228 6.45 1.51 8.91
CA PHE A 228 6.96 2.34 7.83
C PHE A 228 8.47 2.12 7.70
N LYS A 229 8.93 1.75 6.51
CA LYS A 229 10.35 1.62 6.18
C LYS A 229 10.65 2.49 4.97
N ASP A 230 11.60 3.40 5.11
CA ASP A 230 11.98 4.34 4.05
C ASP A 230 10.78 5.08 3.40
N GLY A 231 9.75 5.41 4.20
CA GLY A 231 8.54 6.10 3.75
C GLY A 231 7.48 5.22 3.08
N VAL A 232 7.71 3.91 3.00
CA VAL A 232 6.77 2.91 2.46
C VAL A 232 6.10 2.15 3.60
N ALA A 233 4.77 2.02 3.56
CA ALA A 233 4.00 1.25 4.53
C ALA A 233 4.07 -0.26 4.26
N TYR A 234 4.23 -1.03 5.34
CA TYR A 234 4.15 -2.49 5.40
C TYR A 234 3.07 -2.88 6.42
N ALA A 235 2.19 -3.81 6.05
CA ALA A 235 1.24 -4.41 6.97
C ALA A 235 1.96 -5.42 7.87
N LYS A 236 1.75 -5.32 9.18
CA LYS A 236 2.17 -6.35 10.13
C LYS A 236 1.06 -7.39 10.25
N MET A 237 1.32 -8.61 9.82
CA MET A 237 0.35 -9.70 9.81
C MET A 237 1.06 -11.05 9.99
N ALA A 238 0.51 -11.94 10.83
CA ALA A 238 1.07 -13.27 11.13
C ALA A 238 2.53 -13.28 11.65
N GLY A 239 2.98 -12.16 12.22
CA GLY A 239 4.36 -11.93 12.66
C GLY A 239 5.34 -11.53 11.54
N GLN A 240 4.86 -11.27 10.33
CA GLN A 240 5.64 -10.81 9.18
C GLN A 240 5.25 -9.38 8.81
N GLU A 241 6.17 -8.68 8.14
CA GLU A 241 5.94 -7.36 7.56
C GLU A 241 5.77 -7.53 6.05
N VAL A 242 4.55 -7.34 5.55
CA VAL A 242 4.17 -7.57 4.16
C VAL A 242 3.93 -6.22 3.49
N PRO A 243 4.57 -5.91 2.36
CA PRO A 243 4.30 -4.65 1.65
C PRO A 243 2.87 -4.67 1.10
N PHE A 244 2.19 -3.51 1.11
CA PHE A 244 0.78 -3.44 0.72
C PHE A 244 0.52 -3.80 -0.76
N ASP A 245 1.53 -3.72 -1.63
CA ASP A 245 1.45 -4.15 -3.03
C ASP A 245 1.38 -5.68 -3.20
N ALA A 246 1.86 -6.44 -2.20
CA ALA A 246 1.75 -7.88 -2.14
C ALA A 246 0.42 -8.36 -1.52
N ILE A 247 -0.47 -7.44 -1.12
CA ILE A 247 -1.81 -7.74 -0.62
C ILE A 247 -2.79 -7.67 -1.78
N GLN A 248 -3.47 -8.77 -2.05
CA GLN A 248 -4.47 -8.87 -3.11
C GLN A 248 -5.83 -8.30 -2.69
N GLU A 249 -6.22 -8.50 -1.43
CA GLU A 249 -7.54 -8.12 -0.92
C GLU A 249 -7.46 -7.70 0.56
N ILE A 250 -8.25 -6.70 0.93
CA ILE A 250 -8.47 -6.29 2.33
C ILE A 250 -9.98 -6.27 2.59
N THR A 251 -10.44 -7.00 3.59
CA THR A 251 -11.87 -7.11 3.94
C THR A 251 -12.11 -6.82 5.41
N ASP A 252 -13.30 -6.35 5.75
CA ASP A 252 -13.73 -6.27 7.14
C ASP A 252 -13.58 -7.61 7.84
N TYR A 253 -13.10 -7.57 9.08
CA TYR A 253 -13.15 -8.73 9.95
C TYR A 253 -14.62 -9.01 10.27
N LYS A 254 -15.21 -10.01 9.62
CA LYS A 254 -16.51 -10.51 10.03
C LYS A 254 -16.33 -11.28 11.32
N LEU A 255 -16.48 -10.60 12.45
CA LEU A 255 -16.97 -11.27 13.65
C LEU A 255 -18.40 -11.69 13.31
N GLY A 256 -18.68 -13.00 13.26
CA GLY A 256 -20.06 -13.48 13.23
C GLY A 256 -20.88 -12.71 14.25
N SER A 257 -21.82 -11.88 13.77
CA SER A 257 -22.73 -11.19 14.65
C SER A 257 -23.63 -12.24 15.28
N SER A 258 -23.28 -12.74 16.46
CA SER A 258 -24.31 -13.24 17.36
C SER A 258 -25.21 -12.05 17.65
N SER A 259 -26.45 -12.16 17.15
CA SER A 259 -27.54 -11.26 17.45
C SER A 259 -27.55 -10.96 18.94
N SER A 260 -27.23 -9.72 19.31
CA SER A 260 -27.69 -9.19 20.57
C SER A 260 -29.21 -9.11 20.46
N THR A 261 -29.89 -10.09 21.04
CA THR A 261 -31.26 -9.93 21.54
C THR A 261 -31.18 -8.87 22.65
N GLY A 262 -31.05 -7.61 22.23
CA GLY A 262 -31.16 -6.44 23.07
C GLY A 262 -32.63 -6.26 23.42
N GLY A 263 -32.93 -6.43 24.69
CA GLY A 263 -34.26 -6.27 25.25
C GLY A 263 -34.87 -4.93 24.86
N SER A 264 -36.03 -4.98 24.21
CA SER A 264 -37.03 -3.93 24.33
C SER A 264 -37.96 -4.33 25.46
N GLY A 265 -37.60 -3.91 26.67
CA GLY A 265 -38.58 -3.67 27.71
C GLY A 265 -39.31 -2.38 27.33
N SER A 266 -40.50 -2.50 26.76
CA SER A 266 -41.43 -1.37 26.65
C SER A 266 -42.72 -1.78 27.37
N SER A 267 -42.86 -1.18 28.54
CA SER A 267 -44.05 -1.12 29.37
C SER A 267 -45.25 -0.58 28.57
N GLY A 268 -46.25 -1.42 28.32
CA GLY A 268 -47.58 -1.03 27.87
C GLY A 268 -48.58 -1.27 29.00
N ASP A 269 -48.66 -0.33 29.93
CA ASP A 269 -49.82 -0.15 30.79
C ASP A 269 -50.93 0.48 29.93
N SER A 270 -52.13 -0.10 29.94
CA SER A 270 -53.28 0.43 29.21
C SER A 270 -54.54 0.15 30.03
N SER A 271 -54.82 1.09 30.92
CA SER A 271 -56.09 1.26 31.59
C SER A 271 -56.72 2.59 31.14
N GLY A 272 -58.00 2.55 30.78
CA GLY A 272 -58.87 3.73 30.68
C GLY A 272 -58.93 4.40 29.31
N GLY A 273 -60.08 4.28 28.63
CA GLY A 273 -60.38 5.07 27.44
C GLY A 273 -61.68 4.69 26.77
N SER A 274 -62.81 5.13 27.34
CA SER A 274 -64.12 5.12 26.69
C SER A 274 -64.07 5.84 25.33
N SER A 275 -64.61 5.23 24.28
CA SER A 275 -65.19 5.95 23.15
C SER A 275 -66.08 5.04 22.31
N ASP A 276 -67.29 5.53 22.07
CA ASP A 276 -68.34 4.98 21.23
C ASP A 276 -67.88 4.82 19.76
N GLY A 277 -68.38 3.78 19.08
CA GLY A 277 -68.12 3.53 17.67
C GLY A 277 -68.94 2.35 17.15
N ASP A 278 -70.06 2.69 16.55
CA ASP A 278 -71.18 1.84 16.12
C ASP A 278 -70.93 1.04 14.81
N SER A 279 -71.87 0.12 14.55
CA SER A 279 -72.30 -0.48 13.26
C SER A 279 -71.59 -1.73 12.71
N SER A 280 -72.25 -2.89 12.82
CA SER A 280 -73.04 -3.49 11.71
C SER A 280 -73.43 -4.96 11.98
N GLY A 281 -74.66 -5.34 11.62
CA GLY A 281 -74.93 -6.68 11.06
C GLY A 281 -76.02 -7.56 11.71
N SER A 282 -77.23 -7.50 11.13
CA SER A 282 -78.29 -8.54 11.07
C SER A 282 -78.99 -8.96 12.38
N GLY A 283 -80.31 -9.14 12.47
CA GLY A 283 -81.42 -9.09 11.52
C GLY A 283 -82.72 -9.51 12.26
N SER A 284 -83.88 -9.27 11.62
CA SER A 284 -85.26 -9.74 11.94
C SER A 284 -85.87 -9.31 13.28
N THR A 285 -87.13 -8.90 13.46
CA THR A 285 -88.36 -8.74 12.66
C THR A 285 -89.44 -8.13 13.61
N GLU A 286 -90.46 -7.42 13.07
CA GLU A 286 -91.76 -7.05 13.70
C GLU A 286 -91.71 -6.01 14.86
N ASP A 287 -92.53 -4.96 15.01
CA ASP A 287 -93.85 -4.60 14.48
C ASP A 287 -94.15 -3.13 14.90
N GLY A 288 -94.98 -2.40 14.14
CA GLY A 288 -95.86 -1.34 14.67
C GLY A 288 -95.43 0.15 14.58
N ASP A 289 -95.61 0.74 13.39
CA ASP A 289 -95.71 2.19 13.16
C ASP A 289 -97.09 2.75 13.57
N LYS A 290 -97.13 3.97 14.13
CA LYS A 290 -98.22 4.95 13.91
C LYS A 290 -97.88 6.38 14.38
N GLU A 291 -97.84 7.24 13.36
CA GLU A 291 -98.31 8.64 13.25
C GLU A 291 -97.70 9.71 14.17
N GLU A 292 -96.90 10.66 13.67
CA GLU A 292 -97.16 11.80 12.76
C GLU A 292 -97.55 13.12 13.50
N LYS A 293 -96.61 14.08 13.46
CA LYS A 293 -96.76 15.52 13.18
C LYS A 293 -96.23 16.52 14.23
N ALA A 294 -95.36 17.37 13.68
CA ALA A 294 -94.92 18.71 14.07
C ALA A 294 -93.97 18.86 15.25
#